data_AF-A0A089IAE3-F1
#
_entry.id   AF-A0A089IAE3-F1
#
_cell.length_a   1.000
_cell.length_b   1.000
_cell.length_c   1.000
_cell.angle_alpha   90.00
_cell.angle_beta   90.00
_cell.angle_gamma   90.00
#
_symmetry.space_group_name_H-M   'P 1'
#
loop_
_entity.id
_entity.type
_entity.pdbx_description
1 polymer ?
#
loop_
_entity_poly.entity_id
_entity_poly.type
_entity_poly.pdbx_seq_one_letter_code
_entity_poly.pdbx_strand_id
1 'polypeptide(L)'
;MESIEWSDDELGEDIEAMCRSKAEEFRLLGYEYVTGKDIWDCISRNYAKEGNPPLHKLVNDIYSLKATSYMNYLTIAAYRGLN
;
A
#
# COMPACT_ATOMS: atom_id res chain seq x y z
N MET A 1 -15.17 18.77 18.19
CA MET A 1 -14.33 17.85 17.41
C MET A 1 -13.38 18.74 16.64
N GLU A 2 -12.22 19.05 17.21
CA GLU A 2 -11.18 19.75 16.45
C GLU A 2 -10.64 18.77 15.42
N SER A 3 -10.75 19.13 14.15
CA SER A 3 -10.08 18.43 13.07
C SER A 3 -8.58 18.69 13.25
N ILE A 4 -7.83 17.67 13.65
CA ILE A 4 -6.37 17.76 13.71
C ILE A 4 -5.87 17.83 12.26
N GLU A 5 -5.29 18.95 11.86
CA GLU A 5 -4.54 19.04 10.61
C GLU A 5 -3.23 18.27 10.79
N TRP A 6 -3.04 17.19 10.03
CA TRP A 6 -1.80 16.41 10.05
C TRP A 6 -0.76 17.08 9.16
N SER A 7 0.50 17.10 9.60
CA SER A 7 1.61 17.48 8.74
C SER A 7 1.86 16.40 7.68
N ASP A 8 2.39 16.80 6.51
CA ASP A 8 2.69 15.86 5.41
C ASP A 8 3.66 14.75 5.84
N ASP A 9 4.58 15.04 6.78
CA ASP A 9 5.56 14.09 7.29
C ASP A 9 4.94 13.04 8.23
N GLU A 10 4.10 13.46 9.19
CA GLU A 10 3.39 12.55 10.10
C GLU A 10 2.40 11.65 9.33
N LEU A 11 1.72 12.22 8.34
CA LEU A 11 0.84 11.44 7.48
C LEU A 11 1.62 10.37 6.69
N GLY A 12 2.84 10.68 6.25
CA GLY A 12 3.73 9.72 5.61
C GLY A 12 4.10 8.55 6.51
N GLU A 13 4.43 8.81 7.77
CA GLU A 13 4.77 7.78 8.77
C GLU A 13 3.59 6.85 9.07
N ASP A 14 2.39 7.41 9.22
CA ASP A 14 1.16 6.63 9.43
C ASP A 14 0.84 5.73 8.24
N ILE A 15 0.99 6.24 7.01
CA ILE A 15 0.84 5.44 5.79
C ILE A 15 1.85 4.31 5.76
N GLU A 16 3.11 4.57 6.10
CA GLU A 16 4.14 3.53 6.16
C GLU A 16 3.78 2.46 7.21
N ALA A 17 3.30 2.87 8.38
CA ALA A 17 2.85 1.96 9.43
C ALA A 17 1.69 1.07 8.97
N MET A 18 0.70 1.63 8.28
CA MET A 18 -0.42 0.86 7.70
C MET A 18 0.06 -0.14 6.66
N CYS A 19 0.98 0.25 5.78
CA CYS A 19 1.59 -0.64 4.80
C CYS A 19 2.39 -1.77 5.46
N ARG A 20 3.15 -1.50 6.51
CA ARG A 20 3.86 -2.53 7.29
C ARG A 20 2.88 -3.51 7.94
N SER A 21 1.80 -3.03 8.53
CA SER A 21 0.76 -3.87 9.14
C SER A 21 0.10 -4.79 8.11
N LYS A 22 -0.23 -4.28 6.92
CA LYS A 22 -0.77 -5.10 5.82
C LYS A 22 0.25 -6.13 5.30
N ALA A 23 1.53 -5.78 5.25
CA ALA A 23 2.59 -6.72 4.87
C ALA A 23 2.70 -7.88 5.88
N GLU A 24 2.61 -7.60 7.18
CA GLU A 24 2.57 -8.62 8.23
C GLU A 24 1.37 -9.56 8.07
N GLU A 25 0.17 -9.03 7.78
CA GLU A 25 -1.01 -9.84 7.44
C GLU A 25 -0.72 -10.78 6.27
N PHE A 26 -0.08 -10.30 5.20
CA PHE A 26 0.27 -11.14 4.06
C PHE A 26 1.30 -12.20 4.41
N ARG A 27 2.30 -11.88 5.25
CA ARG A 27 3.26 -12.88 5.75
C ARG A 27 2.55 -13.98 6.53
N LEU A 28 1.56 -13.64 7.36
CA LEU A 28 0.73 -14.64 8.07
C LEU A 28 -0.06 -15.55 7.11
N LEU A 29 -0.37 -15.07 5.91
CA LEU A 29 -1.01 -15.84 4.84
C LEU A 29 -0.02 -16.65 3.98
N GLY A 30 1.29 -16.62 4.31
CA GLY A 30 2.35 -17.37 3.62
C GLY A 30 3.17 -16.56 2.60
N TYR A 31 2.96 -15.25 2.49
CA TYR A 31 3.77 -14.39 1.62
C TYR A 31 4.99 -13.85 2.37
N GLU A 32 5.95 -14.73 2.65
CA GLU A 32 7.05 -14.53 3.61
C GLU A 32 7.89 -13.26 3.40
N TYR A 33 8.10 -12.83 2.15
CA TYR A 33 9.03 -11.75 1.82
C TYR A 33 8.37 -10.40 1.54
N VAL A 34 7.05 -10.27 1.70
CA VAL A 34 6.34 -9.02 1.43
C VAL A 34 6.80 -7.93 2.40
N THR A 35 7.09 -6.74 1.90
CA THR A 35 7.46 -5.55 2.68
C THR A 35 6.38 -4.47 2.61
N GLY A 36 6.40 -3.52 3.55
CA GLY A 36 5.51 -2.36 3.49
C GLY A 36 5.70 -1.54 2.22
N LYS A 37 6.94 -1.49 1.70
CA LYS A 37 7.23 -0.87 0.40
C LYS A 37 6.53 -1.58 -0.75
N ASP A 38 6.51 -2.91 -0.77
CA ASP A 38 5.80 -3.67 -1.81
C ASP A 38 4.30 -3.41 -1.79
N ILE A 39 3.71 -3.24 -0.60
CA ILE A 39 2.30 -2.85 -0.44
C ILE A 39 2.08 -1.45 -1.01
N TRP A 40 2.93 -0.48 -0.65
CA TRP A 40 2.85 0.88 -1.16
C TRP A 40 2.99 0.95 -2.68
N ASP A 41 3.98 0.26 -3.25
CA ASP A 41 4.21 0.22 -4.70
C ASP A 41 3.02 -0.43 -5.44
N CYS A 42 2.40 -1.45 -4.83
CA CYS A 42 1.19 -2.08 -5.37
C CYS A 42 -0.03 -1.15 -5.35
N ILE A 43 -0.19 -0.30 -4.33
CA ILE A 43 -1.34 0.61 -4.18
C ILE A 43 -1.14 1.90 -4.98
N SER A 44 0.01 2.54 -4.85
CA SER A 44 0.33 3.86 -5.43
C SER A 44 0.24 3.90 -6.95
N ARG A 45 0.41 2.75 -7.64
CA ARG A 45 0.19 2.64 -9.08
C ARG A 45 -1.21 3.10 -9.53
N ASN A 46 -2.22 2.98 -8.67
CA ASN A 46 -3.59 3.38 -8.97
C ASN A 46 -3.72 4.91 -9.00
N TYR A 47 -2.82 5.61 -8.31
CA TYR A 47 -2.83 7.06 -8.17
C TYR A 47 -1.85 7.77 -9.10
N ALA A 48 -0.97 7.03 -9.78
CA ALA A 48 0.02 7.58 -10.71
C ALA A 48 -0.58 8.48 -11.81
N LYS A 49 -1.86 8.28 -12.17
CA LYS A 49 -2.59 9.10 -13.14
C LYS A 49 -3.65 10.02 -12.51
N GLU A 50 -4.15 9.69 -11.34
CA GLU A 50 -5.28 10.37 -10.68
C GLU A 50 -4.83 11.44 -9.67
N GLY A 51 -3.55 11.44 -9.27
CA GLY A 51 -3.04 12.31 -8.21
C GLY A 51 -3.36 11.77 -6.82
N ASN A 52 -3.15 12.59 -5.79
CA ASN A 52 -3.27 12.14 -4.40
C ASN A 52 -4.74 11.90 -4.02
N PRO A 53 -5.10 10.68 -3.57
CA PRO A 53 -6.45 10.40 -3.10
C PRO A 53 -6.72 11.06 -1.74
N PRO A 54 -8.00 11.22 -1.36
CA PRO A 54 -8.36 11.51 0.04
C PRO A 54 -7.86 10.40 0.98
N LEU A 55 -7.49 10.77 2.21
CA LEU A 55 -6.94 9.83 3.20
C LEU A 55 -7.82 8.60 3.44
N HIS A 56 -9.13 8.79 3.61
CA HIS A 56 -10.05 7.67 3.86
C HIS A 56 -10.06 6.65 2.70
N LYS A 57 -9.86 7.11 1.46
CA LYS A 57 -9.74 6.22 0.29
C LYS A 57 -8.43 5.45 0.34
N LEU A 58 -7.32 6.11 0.67
CA LEU A 58 -6.02 5.46 0.80
C LEU A 58 -6.01 4.39 1.90
N VAL A 59 -6.55 4.71 3.08
CA VAL A 59 -6.70 3.77 4.20
C VAL A 59 -7.52 2.55 3.77
N ASN A 60 -8.66 2.78 3.11
CA ASN A 60 -9.51 1.71 2.59
C ASN A 60 -8.77 0.85 1.57
N ASP A 61 -8.06 1.46 0.63
CA ASP A 61 -7.35 0.76 -0.44
C ASP A 61 -6.20 -0.10 0.11
N ILE A 62 -5.49 0.37 1.16
CA ILE A 62 -4.48 -0.43 1.88
C ILE A 62 -5.15 -1.62 2.57
N TYR A 63 -6.15 -1.41 3.42
CA TYR A 63 -6.71 -2.48 4.24
C TYR A 63 -7.61 -3.46 3.48
N SER A 64 -8.21 -3.03 2.36
CA SER A 64 -8.99 -3.89 1.47
C SER A 64 -8.16 -4.62 0.41
N LEU A 65 -6.85 -4.39 0.35
CA LEU A 65 -5.95 -5.07 -0.58
C LEU A 65 -6.00 -6.59 -0.37
N LYS A 66 -6.40 -7.31 -1.42
CA LYS A 66 -6.45 -8.77 -1.43
C LYS A 66 -5.11 -9.35 -1.88
N ALA A 67 -4.73 -10.47 -1.28
CA ALA A 67 -3.53 -11.23 -1.66
C ALA A 67 -3.53 -11.60 -3.16
N THR A 68 -4.70 -11.92 -3.74
CA THR A 68 -4.83 -12.20 -5.19
C THR A 68 -4.49 -10.98 -6.06
N SER A 69 -4.92 -9.78 -5.67
CA SER A 69 -4.58 -8.53 -6.36
C SER A 69 -3.09 -8.22 -6.28
N TYR A 70 -2.46 -8.53 -5.15
CA TYR A 70 -1.03 -8.40 -4.95
C TYR A 70 -0.23 -9.44 -5.77
N MET A 71 -0.70 -10.68 -5.87
CA MET A 71 -0.08 -11.68 -6.75
C MET A 71 -0.15 -11.30 -8.23
N ASN A 72 -1.28 -10.76 -8.66
CA ASN A 72 -1.41 -10.22 -10.02
C ASN A 72 -0.43 -9.06 -10.25
N TYR A 73 -0.23 -8.19 -9.26
CA TYR A 73 0.79 -7.14 -9.31
C TYR A 73 2.20 -7.73 -9.52
N LEU A 74 2.63 -8.66 -8.67
CA LEU A 74 3.96 -9.28 -8.77
C LEU A 74 4.17 -9.98 -10.11
N THR A 75 3.14 -10.68 -10.59
CA THR A 75 3.17 -11.37 -11.88
C THR A 75 3.42 -10.37 -13.02
N ILE A 76 2.68 -9.26 -13.04
CA ILE A 76 2.85 -8.21 -14.06
C ILE A 76 4.22 -7.53 -13.92
N ALA A 77 4.69 -7.27 -12.71
CA ALA A 77 6.01 -6.68 -12.46
C ALA A 77 7.14 -7.58 -12.99
N ALA A 78 7.05 -8.90 -12.77
CA ALA A 78 7.99 -9.87 -13.31
C ALA A 78 8.02 -9.86 -14.85
N TYR A 79 6.87 -9.77 -15.51
CA TYR A 79 6.81 -9.66 -16.98
C TYR A 79 7.35 -8.34 -17.53
N ARG A 80 7.24 -7.25 -16.77
CA ARG A 80 7.74 -5.93 -17.18
C ARG A 80 9.25 -5.79 -17.06
N GLY A 81 9.92 -6.76 -16.43
CA GLY A 81 11.36 -6.75 -16.23
C GLY A 81 11.75 -5.75 -15.15
N LEU A 82 11.97 -6.25 -13.94
CA LEU A 82 12.91 -5.61 -13.02
C LEU A 82 14.32 -5.78 -13.60
N ASN A 83 14.76 -4.77 -14.36
CA ASN A 83 16.15 -4.44 -14.64
C ASN A 83 16.32 -2.93 -14.42
#